data_AF-A0A7C0W1V6-F1
#
_entry.id   AF-A0A7C0W1V6-F1
#
_cell.length_a   1.000
_cell.length_b   1.000
_cell.length_c   1.000
_cell.angle_alpha   90.00
_cell.angle_beta   90.00
_cell.angle_gamma   90.00
#
_symmetry.space_group_name_H-M   'P 1'
#
loop_
_entity.id
_entity.type
_entity.pdbx_description
1 polymer ?
#
loop_
_entity_poly.entity_id
_entity_poly.type
_entity_poly.pdbx_seq_one_letter_code
_entity_poly.pdbx_strand_id
1 'polypeptide(L)'
;THHEAGHLMPEHTRVSPILHFTERDIWDNTHLHNLPYCPLYKIGYRSLGARSSSNPGEVGVPAWEQDLENVPERAGRRQDKEKAMARLRKLGYM
;
A
#
# COMPACT_ATOMS: atom_id res chain seq x y z
N THR A 1 2.47 5.69 28.78
CA THR A 1 3.90 5.49 28.42
C THR A 1 4.38 6.76 27.74
N HIS A 2 5.32 7.50 28.33
CA HIS A 2 5.91 8.66 27.67
C HIS A 2 6.75 8.17 26.49
N HIS A 3 6.33 8.51 25.28
CA HIS A 3 7.14 8.31 24.08
C HIS A 3 8.19 9.43 24.05
N GLU A 4 9.48 9.09 24.02
CA GLU A 4 10.52 10.06 23.72
C GLU A 4 10.16 10.80 22.42
N ALA A 5 10.42 12.11 22.38
CA ALA A 5 10.04 13.01 21.28
C ALA A 5 8.53 13.20 21.00
N GLY A 6 7.63 12.82 21.91
CA GLY A 6 6.18 13.04 21.73
C GLY A 6 5.77 14.50 21.47
N HIS A 7 6.57 15.49 21.87
CA HIS A 7 6.36 16.90 21.56
C HIS A 7 6.53 17.26 20.07
N LEU A 8 7.22 16.42 19.29
CA LEU A 8 7.36 16.54 17.84
C LEU A 8 6.17 15.93 17.07
N MET A 9 5.29 15.22 17.78
CA MET A 9 4.09 14.60 17.22
C MET A 9 2.85 15.31 17.78
N PRO A 10 2.41 16.43 17.17
CA PRO A 10 1.21 17.11 17.63
C PRO A 10 0.00 16.18 17.58
N GLU A 11 -0.96 16.43 18.46
CA GLU A 11 -2.22 15.70 18.48
C GLU A 11 -2.90 15.82 17.11
N HIS A 12 -3.28 14.69 16.54
CA HIS A 12 -3.93 14.64 15.25
C HIS A 12 -4.90 13.47 15.18
N THR A 13 -5.98 13.65 14.45
CA THR A 13 -6.94 12.58 14.16
C THR A 13 -6.61 11.96 12.81
N ARG A 14 -6.49 10.63 12.78
CA ARG A 14 -6.33 9.87 11.53
C ARG A 14 -7.66 9.26 11.15
N VAL A 15 -8.08 9.50 9.90
CA VAL A 15 -9.27 8.89 9.32
C VAL A 15 -8.84 8.10 8.09
N SER A 16 -9.41 6.91 7.90
CA SER A 16 -9.18 6.04 6.76
C SER A 16 -10.49 5.87 5.97
N PRO A 17 -10.84 6.80 5.06
CA PRO A 17 -12.17 6.84 4.44
C PRO A 17 -12.53 5.60 3.62
N ILE A 18 -11.51 4.93 3.07
CA ILE A 18 -11.65 3.75 2.21
C ILE A 18 -11.32 2.45 2.94
N LEU A 19 -11.35 2.43 4.28
CA LEU A 19 -10.94 1.26 5.08
C LEU A 19 -11.74 -0.02 4.74
N HIS A 20 -13.01 0.14 4.37
CA HIS A 20 -13.91 -0.98 4.06
C HIS A 20 -13.90 -1.36 2.57
N PHE A 21 -13.16 -0.64 1.73
CA PHE A 21 -13.09 -0.92 0.30
C PHE A 21 -12.10 -2.06 0.08
N THR A 22 -12.50 -3.02 -0.73
CA THR A 22 -11.59 -4.02 -1.30
C THR A 22 -10.77 -3.41 -2.43
N GLU A 23 -9.70 -4.08 -2.85
CA GLU A 23 -8.94 -3.63 -4.04
C GLU A 23 -9.83 -3.64 -5.30
N ARG A 24 -10.79 -4.57 -5.36
CA ARG A 24 -11.77 -4.64 -6.45
C ARG A 24 -12.67 -3.40 -6.48
N ASP A 25 -13.21 -2.98 -5.32
CA ASP A 25 -14.02 -1.76 -5.22
C ASP A 25 -13.26 -0.52 -5.71
N ILE A 26 -11.95 -0.44 -5.41
CA ILE A 26 -11.10 0.67 -5.86
C ILE A 26 -10.97 0.67 -7.38
N TRP A 27 -10.69 -0.47 -8.00
CA TRP A 27 -10.53 -0.56 -9.45
C TRP A 27 -11.84 -0.36 -10.20
N ASP A 28 -12.93 -0.95 -9.75
CA ASP A 28 -14.25 -0.79 -10.38
C ASP A 28 -14.66 0.69 -10.34
N ASN A 29 -14.49 1.36 -9.20
CA ASN A 29 -14.79 2.79 -9.07
C ASN A 29 -13.85 3.68 -9.92
N THR A 30 -12.57 3.30 -10.02
CA THR A 30 -11.58 4.00 -10.88
C THR A 30 -12.03 3.98 -12.34
N HIS A 31 -12.45 2.82 -12.85
CA HIS A 31 -12.93 2.69 -14.23
C HIS A 31 -14.30 3.35 -14.43
N LEU A 32 -15.24 3.16 -13.50
CA LEU A 32 -16.58 3.76 -13.55
C LEU A 32 -16.54 5.28 -13.73
N HIS A 33 -15.62 5.94 -13.01
CA HIS A 33 -15.47 7.39 -13.04
C HIS A 33 -14.35 7.88 -13.98
N ASN A 34 -13.73 7.00 -14.76
CA ASN A 34 -12.61 7.32 -15.65
C ASN A 34 -11.49 8.08 -14.93
N LEU A 35 -11.15 7.67 -13.71
CA LEU A 35 -10.11 8.32 -12.92
C LEU A 35 -8.73 8.03 -13.51
N PRO A 36 -7.83 9.03 -13.56
CA PRO A 36 -6.45 8.78 -13.97
C PRO A 36 -5.72 7.95 -12.91
N TYR A 37 -4.92 6.99 -13.36
CA TYR A 37 -4.09 6.15 -12.50
C TYR A 37 -2.68 5.99 -13.08
N CYS A 38 -1.74 5.53 -12.24
CA CYS A 38 -0.34 5.36 -12.65
C CYS A 38 -0.21 4.27 -13.75
N PRO A 39 0.52 4.52 -14.86
CA PRO A 39 0.71 3.52 -15.92
C PRO A 39 1.35 2.21 -15.46
N LEU A 40 2.07 2.21 -14.33
CA LEU A 40 2.68 0.99 -13.78
C LEU A 40 1.63 -0.08 -13.42
N TYR A 41 0.40 0.33 -13.08
CA TYR A 41 -0.69 -0.61 -12.82
C TYR A 41 -1.08 -1.42 -14.07
N LYS A 42 -0.86 -0.90 -15.28
CA LYS A 42 -1.10 -1.65 -16.53
C LYS A 42 -0.11 -2.77 -16.79
N ILE A 43 1.08 -2.69 -16.19
CA ILE A 43 2.19 -3.62 -16.47
C ILE A 43 2.46 -4.58 -15.31
N GLY A 44 1.54 -4.68 -14.35
CA GLY A 44 1.61 -5.71 -13.33
C GLY A 44 1.75 -5.24 -11.88
N TYR A 45 2.00 -3.96 -11.64
CA TYR A 45 2.18 -3.47 -10.27
C TYR A 45 0.83 -3.36 -9.58
N ARG A 46 0.71 -3.87 -8.36
CA ARG A 46 -0.47 -3.67 -7.50
C ARG A 46 -0.19 -2.69 -6.34
N SER A 47 1.07 -2.62 -5.88
CA SER A 47 1.52 -1.72 -4.82
C SER A 47 2.77 -0.92 -5.23
N LEU A 48 2.75 0.40 -4.99
CA LEU A 48 3.81 1.32 -5.42
C LEU A 48 4.46 2.08 -4.26
N GLY A 49 5.76 2.34 -4.38
CA GLY A 49 6.53 3.21 -3.49
C GLY A 49 7.97 3.26 -3.99
N ALA A 50 8.99 3.02 -3.17
CA ALA A 50 10.36 3.18 -3.68
C ALA A 50 10.68 2.17 -4.79
N ARG A 51 11.30 2.66 -5.88
CA ARG A 51 11.64 1.89 -7.08
C ARG A 51 12.38 0.59 -6.77
N SER A 52 13.32 0.60 -5.82
CA SER A 52 14.13 -0.55 -5.44
C SER A 52 13.42 -1.59 -4.57
N SER A 53 12.14 -1.37 -4.25
CA SER A 53 11.38 -2.19 -3.29
C SER A 53 9.93 -2.43 -3.71
N SER A 54 9.61 -2.19 -4.98
CA SER A 54 8.30 -2.42 -5.55
C SER A 54 8.49 -3.35 -6.75
N ASN A 55 7.82 -4.49 -6.73
CA ASN A 55 7.82 -5.46 -7.82
C ASN A 55 6.38 -5.65 -8.33
N PRO A 56 6.21 -5.99 -9.62
CA PRO A 56 4.90 -6.39 -10.13
C PRO A 56 4.41 -7.67 -9.43
N GLY A 57 3.10 -7.80 -9.26
CA GLY A 57 2.47 -9.04 -8.82
C GLY A 57 2.57 -10.09 -9.92
N GLU A 58 2.01 -9.79 -11.08
CA GLU A 58 2.14 -10.57 -12.31
C GLU A 58 2.57 -9.66 -13.46
N VAL A 59 3.68 -10.01 -14.14
CA VAL A 59 4.26 -9.17 -15.20
C VAL A 59 3.37 -9.20 -16.44
N GLY A 60 2.96 -8.02 -16.92
CA GLY A 60 2.21 -7.88 -18.16
C GLY A 60 0.69 -8.07 -18.02
N VAL A 61 0.21 -8.46 -16.85
CA VAL A 61 -1.23 -8.51 -16.54
C VAL A 61 -1.61 -7.26 -15.75
N PRO A 62 -2.57 -6.44 -16.21
CA PRO A 62 -3.01 -5.25 -15.48
C PRO A 62 -3.45 -5.56 -14.05
N ALA A 63 -3.24 -4.61 -13.13
CA ALA A 63 -3.48 -4.79 -11.70
C ALA A 63 -4.89 -5.31 -11.38
N TRP A 64 -5.92 -4.77 -12.05
CA TRP A 64 -7.33 -5.13 -11.84
C TRP A 64 -7.74 -6.48 -12.45
N GLU A 65 -6.89 -7.09 -13.28
CA GLU A 65 -7.12 -8.40 -13.92
C GLU A 65 -6.40 -9.55 -13.18
N GLN A 66 -5.52 -9.22 -12.22
CA GLN A 66 -4.82 -10.22 -11.40
C GLN A 66 -5.74 -10.85 -10.34
N ASP A 67 -5.24 -11.87 -9.64
CA ASP A 67 -5.93 -12.49 -8.51
C ASP A 67 -5.98 -11.55 -7.29
N LEU A 68 -7.05 -10.75 -7.21
CA LEU A 68 -7.29 -9.80 -6.13
C LEU A 68 -7.76 -10.46 -4.83
N GLU A 69 -8.31 -11.68 -4.91
CA GLU A 69 -8.97 -12.33 -3.78
C GLU A 69 -8.00 -13.16 -2.95
N ASN A 70 -7.06 -13.86 -3.60
CA ASN A 70 -6.14 -14.78 -2.92
C ASN A 70 -4.74 -14.21 -2.73
N VAL A 71 -4.35 -13.19 -3.51
CA VAL A 71 -3.03 -12.55 -3.41
C VAL A 71 -3.14 -11.17 -2.77
N PRO A 72 -2.47 -10.90 -1.64
CA PRO A 72 -2.48 -9.58 -1.03
C PRO A 72 -1.87 -8.50 -1.95
N GLU A 73 -2.51 -7.33 -2.00
CA GLU A 73 -2.06 -6.15 -2.79
C GLU A 73 -0.56 -5.84 -2.62
N ARG A 74 -0.07 -5.86 -1.36
CA ARG A 74 1.31 -5.51 -1.00
C ARG A 74 2.32 -6.64 -1.17
N ALA A 75 1.96 -7.77 -1.77
CA ALA A 75 2.86 -8.92 -1.92
C ALA A 75 4.14 -8.57 -2.69
N GLY A 76 4.05 -7.67 -3.69
CA GLY A 76 5.20 -7.18 -4.47
C GLY A 76 6.13 -6.21 -3.73
N ARG A 77 5.78 -5.77 -2.50
CA ARG A 77 6.66 -4.93 -1.68
C ARG A 77 7.73 -5.77 -1.01
N ARG A 78 8.93 -5.21 -0.85
CA ARG A 78 10.03 -5.90 -0.13
C ARG A 78 9.66 -6.12 1.36
N GLN A 79 9.13 -7.31 1.66
CA GLN A 79 8.55 -7.68 2.97
C GLN A 79 9.58 -7.71 4.11
N ASP A 80 10.85 -7.98 3.81
CA ASP A 80 11.96 -7.94 4.77
C ASP A 80 12.14 -6.55 5.40
N LYS A 81 12.04 -5.49 4.57
CA LYS A 81 12.06 -4.10 5.03
C LYS A 81 10.84 -3.78 5.88
N GLU A 82 9.64 -4.22 5.49
CA GLU A 82 8.42 -3.91 6.25
C GLU A 82 8.41 -4.56 7.63
N LYS A 83 8.87 -5.81 7.75
CA LYS A 83 9.04 -6.51 9.04
C LYS A 83 10.09 -5.83 9.91
N ALA A 84 11.22 -5.42 9.33
CA ALA A 84 12.24 -4.66 10.05
C ALA A 84 11.70 -3.32 10.56
N MET A 85 10.97 -2.58 9.73
CA MET A 85 10.35 -1.31 10.11
C MET A 85 9.28 -1.48 11.20
N ALA A 86 8.46 -2.53 11.14
CA ALA A 86 7.51 -2.84 12.20
C ALA A 86 8.20 -3.12 13.55
N ARG A 87 9.34 -3.84 13.52
CA ARG A 87 10.15 -4.08 14.72
C ARG A 87 10.75 -2.79 15.28
N LEU A 88 11.25 -1.90 14.42
CA LEU A 88 11.80 -0.59 14.84
C LEU A 88 10.73 0.29 15.49
N ARG A 89 9.51 0.36 14.91
CA ARG A 89 8.37 1.06 15.52
C ARG A 89 8.05 0.55 16.93
N LYS A 90 8.03 -0.78 17.11
CA LYS A 90 7.76 -1.40 18.41
C LYS A 90 8.82 -1.04 19.46
N LEU A 91 10.05 -0.77 19.03
CA LEU A 91 11.17 -0.36 19.88
C LEU A 91 11.25 1.16 20.09
N GLY A 92 10.30 1.94 19.58
CA GLY A 92 10.30 3.40 19.71
C GLY A 92 11.20 4.13 18.73
N TYR A 93 11.83 3.41 17.79
CA TYR A 93 12.58 4.01 16.68
C TYR A 93 11.62 4.33 15.54
N MET A 94 10.79 5.36 15.73
CA MET A 94 10.09 6.11 14.68
C MET A 94 9.36 7.30 15.24
#